data_AF-A0A6C0AZ04-F1
#
_entry.id   AF-A0A6C0AZ04-F1
#
_cell.length_a   1.000
_cell.length_b   1.000
_cell.length_c   1.000
_cell.angle_alpha   90.00
_cell.angle_beta   90.00
_cell.angle_gamma   90.00
#
_symmetry.space_group_name_H-M   'P 1'
#
loop_
_entity.id
_entity.type
_entity.pdbx_description
1 polymer ?
#
loop_
_entity_poly.entity_id
_entity_poly.type
_entity_poly.pdbx_seq_one_letter_code
_entity_poly.pdbx_strand_id
1 'polypeptide(L)'
;MNISLSESMKEETTIQRSLHNHFSKNEPLQNTKKNIIKICLTELLSKLCFVIDNQIVLDYRYFKFIATKENYQFIIQYIVSIMETMIKGHDQDKNTLTFHVNMSSITLLHIEKYYSFIQELSEVLKQTFPDTLETCYIYNAPFIFSKLFSVVSVFIDKKTLSKIKLIQEN
;
A
#
# COMPACT_ATOMS: atom_id res chain seq x y z
N MET A 1 -18.94 3.80 31.65
CA MET A 1 -18.60 4.27 30.29
C MET A 1 -17.08 4.18 30.15
N ASN A 2 -16.53 3.01 29.79
CA ASN A 2 -15.07 2.78 29.75
C ASN A 2 -14.67 1.67 28.74
N ILE A 3 -15.57 1.30 27.84
CA ILE A 3 -15.42 0.12 26.97
C ILE A 3 -14.71 0.49 25.66
N SER A 4 -14.91 1.72 25.16
CA SER A 4 -14.41 2.19 23.86
C SER A 4 -12.89 2.39 23.75
N LEU A 5 -12.17 2.76 24.83
CA LEU A 5 -10.71 2.88 24.79
C LEU A 5 -9.98 1.53 24.78
N SER A 6 -10.61 0.49 25.35
CA SER A 6 -9.99 -0.83 25.45
C SER A 6 -10.10 -1.65 24.16
N GLU A 7 -11.08 -1.33 23.32
CA GLU A 7 -11.32 -1.99 22.03
C GLU A 7 -10.42 -1.42 20.93
N SER A 8 -10.27 -0.08 20.86
CA SER A 8 -9.38 0.56 19.89
C SER A 8 -7.91 0.15 20.07
N MET A 9 -7.44 0.00 21.32
CA MET A 9 -6.07 -0.48 21.62
C MET A 9 -5.89 -1.99 21.32
N LYS A 10 -6.96 -2.79 21.33
CA LYS A 10 -6.91 -4.23 20.98
C LYS A 10 -6.97 -4.46 19.47
N GLU A 11 -7.71 -3.64 18.73
CA GLU A 11 -7.74 -3.67 17.26
C GLU A 11 -6.39 -3.26 16.68
N GLU A 12 -5.80 -2.18 17.20
CA GLU A 12 -4.50 -1.66 16.74
C GLU A 12 -3.37 -2.69 16.94
N THR A 13 -3.43 -3.49 18.02
CA THR A 13 -2.46 -4.55 18.30
C THR A 13 -2.68 -5.83 17.47
N THR A 14 -3.91 -6.08 17.01
CA THR A 14 -4.22 -7.27 16.19
C THR A 14 -3.76 -7.07 14.75
N ILE A 15 -4.07 -5.91 14.14
CA ILE A 15 -3.63 -5.62 12.78
C ILE A 15 -2.11 -5.50 12.68
N GLN A 16 -1.46 -4.85 13.66
CA GLN A 16 0.00 -4.76 13.70
C GLN A 16 0.67 -6.14 13.71
N ARG A 17 0.11 -7.10 14.47
CA ARG A 17 0.61 -8.48 14.49
C ARG A 17 0.41 -9.18 13.14
N SER A 18 -0.76 -9.03 12.52
CA SER A 18 -1.04 -9.59 11.19
C SER A 18 -0.11 -9.02 10.12
N LEU A 19 0.12 -7.71 10.14
CA LEU A 19 1.04 -7.01 9.23
C LEU A 19 2.49 -7.41 9.47
N HIS A 20 2.94 -7.46 10.73
CA HIS A 20 4.28 -7.94 11.07
C HIS A 20 4.47 -9.37 10.55
N ASN A 21 3.54 -10.28 10.85
CA ASN A 21 3.61 -11.65 10.33
C ASN A 21 3.64 -11.72 8.80
N HIS A 22 2.93 -10.84 8.10
CA HIS A 22 2.93 -10.78 6.64
C HIS A 22 4.23 -10.20 6.07
N PHE A 23 4.76 -9.11 6.64
CA PHE A 23 5.97 -8.45 6.16
C PHE A 23 7.25 -9.19 6.56
N SER A 24 7.28 -9.84 7.73
CA SER A 24 8.41 -10.65 8.20
C SER A 24 8.55 -11.98 7.46
N LYS A 25 7.48 -12.48 6.83
CA LYS A 25 7.59 -13.58 5.87
C LYS A 25 8.37 -13.08 4.66
N ASN A 26 9.69 -13.25 4.71
CA ASN A 26 10.55 -13.22 3.53
C ASN A 26 10.28 -14.51 2.74
N GLU A 27 9.09 -14.62 2.12
CA GLU A 27 8.93 -15.60 1.04
C GLU A 27 10.08 -15.30 0.06
N PRO A 28 10.98 -16.25 -0.21
CA PRO A 28 12.13 -16.00 -1.06
C PRO A 28 11.63 -15.79 -2.49
N LEU A 29 11.28 -14.54 -2.80
CA LEU A 29 10.85 -14.09 -4.11
C LEU A 29 11.95 -14.29 -5.17
N GLN A 30 13.17 -14.60 -4.73
CA GLN A 30 14.32 -14.97 -5.57
C GLN A 30 14.26 -16.41 -6.10
N ASN A 31 13.63 -17.35 -5.39
CA ASN A 31 13.35 -18.69 -5.94
C ASN A 31 12.25 -18.64 -7.02
N THR A 32 11.61 -17.48 -7.16
CA THR A 32 10.43 -17.26 -7.96
C THR A 32 10.73 -16.81 -9.39
N LYS A 33 11.96 -16.55 -9.83
CA LYS A 33 12.18 -16.50 -11.31
C LYS A 33 11.76 -17.82 -11.99
N LYS A 34 11.90 -18.96 -11.30
CA LYS A 34 11.40 -20.28 -11.75
C LYS A 34 9.92 -20.53 -11.40
N ASN A 35 9.40 -19.97 -10.30
CA ASN A 35 7.99 -20.17 -9.87
C ASN A 35 7.01 -19.07 -10.32
N ILE A 36 7.45 -17.88 -10.74
CA ILE A 36 6.63 -16.79 -11.32
C ILE A 36 6.03 -17.26 -12.64
N ILE A 37 6.73 -18.15 -13.36
CA ILE A 37 6.19 -18.83 -14.56
C ILE A 37 4.93 -19.64 -14.22
N LYS A 38 4.74 -20.03 -12.94
CA LYS A 38 3.62 -20.87 -12.48
C LYS A 38 2.53 -20.10 -11.72
N ILE A 39 2.84 -18.92 -11.20
CA ILE A 39 1.90 -18.11 -10.42
C ILE A 39 1.14 -17.19 -11.38
N CYS A 40 -0.20 -17.25 -11.34
CA CYS A 40 -1.06 -16.41 -12.15
C CYS A 40 -0.94 -14.93 -11.74
N LEU A 41 -1.03 -14.00 -12.70
CA LEU A 41 -0.98 -12.56 -12.44
C LEU A 41 -2.01 -12.14 -11.37
N THR A 42 -3.20 -12.73 -11.37
CA THR A 42 -4.25 -12.48 -10.37
C THR A 42 -3.81 -12.83 -8.95
N GLU A 43 -3.04 -13.91 -8.78
CA GLU A 43 -2.50 -14.30 -7.46
C GLU A 43 -1.46 -13.28 -6.99
N LEU A 44 -0.58 -12.81 -7.89
CA LEU A 44 0.39 -11.76 -7.56
C LEU A 44 -0.28 -10.43 -7.23
N LEU A 45 -1.36 -10.07 -7.93
CA LEU A 45 -2.17 -8.90 -7.61
C LEU A 45 -2.79 -9.01 -6.23
N SER A 46 -3.35 -10.16 -5.87
CA SER A 46 -3.91 -10.40 -4.54
C SER A 46 -2.87 -10.35 -3.41
N LYS A 47 -1.59 -10.54 -3.73
CA LYS A 47 -0.47 -10.35 -2.79
C LYS A 47 0.06 -8.91 -2.81
N LEU A 48 -0.06 -8.20 -3.93
CA LEU A 48 0.31 -6.80 -4.08
C LEU A 48 -0.62 -5.90 -3.28
N CYS A 49 -1.94 -6.02 -3.47
CA CYS A 49 -2.92 -5.15 -2.84
C CYS A 49 -4.07 -6.01 -2.31
N PHE A 50 -4.37 -5.90 -1.02
CA PHE A 50 -5.42 -6.68 -0.36
C PHE A 50 -5.95 -5.95 0.87
N VAL A 51 -6.96 -6.53 1.52
CA VAL A 51 -7.63 -5.94 2.68
C VAL A 51 -7.41 -6.81 3.91
N ILE A 52 -7.06 -6.19 5.05
CA ILE A 52 -7.08 -6.79 6.39
C ILE A 52 -7.85 -5.84 7.30
N ASP A 53 -8.86 -6.35 8.01
CA ASP A 53 -9.63 -5.59 9.01
C ASP A 53 -10.10 -4.22 8.49
N ASN A 54 -10.65 -4.20 7.26
CA ASN A 54 -11.09 -3.00 6.54
C ASN A 54 -10.00 -1.95 6.26
N GLN A 55 -8.74 -2.38 6.20
CA GLN A 55 -7.60 -1.53 5.88
C GLN A 55 -6.85 -2.11 4.69
N ILE A 56 -6.42 -1.24 3.78
CA ILE A 56 -5.79 -1.64 2.54
C ILE A 56 -4.30 -1.85 2.78
N VAL A 57 -3.79 -3.00 2.38
CA VAL A 57 -2.37 -3.33 2.44
C VAL A 57 -1.80 -3.31 1.02
N LEU A 58 -0.71 -2.56 0.83
CA LEU A 58 0.03 -2.50 -0.43
C LEU A 58 1.47 -2.98 -0.20
N ASP A 59 1.84 -4.11 -0.80
CA ASP A 59 3.16 -4.71 -0.63
C ASP A 59 4.04 -4.56 -1.88
N TYR A 60 4.98 -3.61 -1.82
CA TYR A 60 5.92 -3.30 -2.89
C TYR A 60 6.76 -4.50 -3.34
N ARG A 61 6.97 -5.49 -2.46
CA ARG A 61 7.76 -6.68 -2.78
C ARG A 61 7.20 -7.42 -3.99
N TYR A 62 5.88 -7.42 -4.21
CA TYR A 62 5.25 -8.04 -5.38
C TYR A 62 5.22 -7.10 -6.58
N PHE A 63 5.00 -5.80 -6.35
CA PHE A 63 4.96 -4.78 -7.40
C PHE A 63 6.18 -4.85 -8.31
N LYS A 64 7.38 -4.88 -7.71
CA LYS A 64 8.64 -4.86 -8.48
C LYS A 64 8.82 -6.04 -9.45
N PHE A 65 8.08 -7.13 -9.29
CA PHE A 65 8.15 -8.32 -10.16
C PHE A 65 7.11 -8.30 -11.27
N ILE A 66 5.93 -7.74 -11.01
CA ILE A 66 4.84 -7.74 -11.98
C ILE A 66 4.78 -6.45 -12.79
N ALA A 67 5.25 -5.32 -12.25
CA ALA A 67 5.06 -4.02 -12.86
C ALA A 67 5.95 -3.84 -14.10
N THR A 68 5.29 -3.66 -15.25
CA THR A 68 5.88 -3.26 -16.52
C THR A 68 5.03 -2.14 -17.12
N LYS A 69 5.61 -1.34 -18.02
CA LYS A 69 4.88 -0.20 -18.61
C LYS A 69 3.58 -0.64 -19.30
N GLU A 70 3.57 -1.85 -19.86
CA GLU A 70 2.46 -2.44 -20.57
C GLU A 70 1.29 -2.80 -19.64
N ASN A 71 1.52 -2.98 -18.33
CA ASN A 71 0.49 -3.42 -17.39
C ASN A 71 0.21 -2.46 -16.23
N TYR A 72 0.82 -1.27 -16.22
CA TYR A 72 0.55 -0.24 -15.21
C TYR A 72 -0.93 0.08 -15.07
N GLN A 73 -1.63 0.30 -16.17
CA GLN A 73 -3.08 0.56 -16.20
C GLN A 73 -3.87 -0.54 -15.47
N PHE A 74 -3.54 -1.80 -15.75
CA PHE A 74 -4.20 -2.95 -15.14
C PHE A 74 -3.95 -3.02 -13.63
N ILE A 75 -2.72 -2.74 -13.18
CA ILE A 75 -2.38 -2.69 -11.76
C ILE A 75 -3.13 -1.54 -11.07
N ILE A 76 -3.18 -0.35 -11.69
CA ILE A 76 -3.91 0.81 -11.15
C ILE A 76 -5.40 0.49 -11.02
N GLN A 77 -6.01 -0.05 -12.07
CA GLN A 77 -7.43 -0.45 -12.05
C GLN A 77 -7.72 -1.50 -10.96
N TYR A 78 -6.80 -2.44 -10.75
CA TYR A 78 -6.93 -3.40 -9.66
C TYR A 78 -6.93 -2.70 -8.28
N ILE A 79 -5.97 -1.81 -8.03
CA ILE A 79 -5.92 -1.02 -6.78
C ILE A 79 -7.19 -0.19 -6.59
N VAL A 80 -7.64 0.50 -7.64
CA VAL A 80 -8.90 1.28 -7.64
C VAL A 80 -10.09 0.40 -7.29
N SER A 81 -10.20 -0.80 -7.88
CA SER A 81 -11.32 -1.71 -7.61
C SER A 81 -11.39 -2.16 -6.14
N ILE A 82 -10.24 -2.35 -5.48
CA ILE A 82 -10.19 -2.65 -4.05
C ILE A 82 -10.69 -1.45 -3.25
N MET A 83 -10.22 -0.24 -3.58
CA MET A 83 -10.66 0.98 -2.90
C MET A 83 -12.16 1.22 -3.06
N GLU A 84 -12.71 1.04 -4.25
CA GLU A 84 -14.16 1.16 -4.48
C GLU A 84 -14.95 0.15 -3.65
N THR A 85 -14.46 -1.10 -3.58
CA THR A 85 -15.12 -2.16 -2.79
C THR A 85 -15.12 -1.80 -1.32
N MET A 86 -14.00 -1.26 -0.82
CA MET A 86 -13.87 -0.79 0.56
C MET A 86 -14.85 0.34 0.86
N ILE A 87 -14.92 1.37 0.01
CA ILE A 87 -15.82 2.51 0.19
C ILE A 87 -17.29 2.07 0.15
N LYS A 88 -17.66 1.21 -0.80
CA LYS A 88 -19.04 0.69 -0.93
C LYS A 88 -19.46 -0.19 0.26
N GLY A 89 -18.49 -0.84 0.91
CA GLY A 89 -18.72 -1.72 2.05
C GLY A 89 -18.80 -1.02 3.41
N HIS A 90 -18.39 0.25 3.51
CA HIS A 90 -18.55 1.04 4.73
C HIS A 90 -20.00 1.56 4.87
N ASP A 91 -20.50 1.61 6.11
CA ASP A 91 -21.69 2.40 6.43
C ASP A 91 -21.51 3.83 5.92
N GLN A 92 -22.60 4.45 5.43
CA GLN A 92 -22.59 5.68 4.62
C GLN A 92 -21.88 6.89 5.24
N ASP A 93 -21.51 6.82 6.52
CA ASP A 93 -20.88 7.91 7.27
C ASP A 93 -19.35 7.89 7.23
N LYS A 94 -18.69 6.81 6.76
CA LYS A 94 -17.21 6.73 6.74
C LYS A 94 -16.65 6.45 5.35
N ASN A 95 -16.48 7.52 4.57
CA ASN A 95 -15.80 7.47 3.28
C ASN A 95 -14.27 7.70 3.43
N THR A 96 -13.64 7.05 4.41
CA THR A 96 -12.20 7.18 4.64
C THR A 96 -11.47 5.84 4.62
N LEU A 97 -10.26 5.84 4.06
CA LEU A 97 -9.44 4.67 3.81
C LEU A 97 -8.13 4.76 4.59
N THR A 98 -7.73 3.65 5.21
CA THR A 98 -6.41 3.52 5.83
C THR A 98 -5.55 2.59 4.99
N PHE A 99 -4.32 3.02 4.70
CA PHE A 99 -3.34 2.25 3.94
C PHE A 99 -2.17 1.78 4.82
N HIS A 100 -1.70 0.58 4.57
CA HIS A 100 -0.44 0.03 5.09
C HIS A 100 0.45 -0.34 3.92
N VAL A 101 1.51 0.42 3.70
CA VAL A 101 2.43 0.23 2.57
C VAL A 101 3.73 -0.35 3.06
N ASN A 102 4.06 -1.54 2.57
CA ASN A 102 5.36 -2.13 2.79
C ASN A 102 6.35 -1.68 1.71
N MET A 103 7.41 -1.00 2.12
CA MET A 103 8.45 -0.47 1.24
C MET A 103 9.72 -1.34 1.20
N SER A 104 9.68 -2.56 1.76
CA SER A 104 10.85 -3.45 1.74
C SER A 104 11.44 -3.61 0.33
N SER A 105 12.77 -3.48 0.23
CA SER A 105 13.55 -3.61 -1.03
C SER A 105 13.32 -2.52 -2.09
N ILE A 106 12.64 -1.41 -1.78
CA ILE A 106 12.58 -0.29 -2.70
C ILE A 106 13.93 0.44 -2.74
N THR A 107 14.33 0.89 -3.93
CA THR A 107 15.58 1.63 -4.17
C THR A 107 15.27 2.89 -4.97
N LEU A 108 16.22 3.83 -5.04
CA LEU A 108 16.03 5.04 -5.85
C LEU A 108 15.83 4.71 -7.34
N LEU A 109 16.58 3.74 -7.86
CA LEU A 109 16.44 3.25 -9.24
C LEU A 109 15.03 2.71 -9.53
N HIS A 110 14.39 2.09 -8.54
CA HIS A 110 13.02 1.65 -8.71
C HIS A 110 12.04 2.82 -8.82
N ILE A 111 12.21 3.88 -8.03
CA ILE A 111 11.35 5.07 -8.14
C ILE A 111 11.51 5.72 -9.52
N GLU A 112 12.73 5.85 -10.02
CA GLU A 112 12.99 6.37 -11.37
C GLU A 112 12.33 5.48 -12.44
N LYS A 113 12.53 4.15 -12.34
CA LYS A 113 11.94 3.17 -13.25
C LYS A 113 10.41 3.23 -13.27
N TYR A 114 9.78 3.39 -12.10
CA TYR A 114 8.34 3.35 -11.90
C TYR A 114 7.72 4.75 -11.75
N TYR A 115 8.45 5.81 -12.09
CA TYR A 115 8.01 7.19 -11.89
C TYR A 115 6.67 7.48 -12.57
N SER A 116 6.51 7.05 -13.82
CA SER A 116 5.26 7.25 -14.56
C SER A 116 4.08 6.51 -13.93
N PHE A 117 4.30 5.32 -13.36
CA PHE A 117 3.26 4.60 -12.62
C PHE A 117 2.85 5.38 -11.37
N ILE A 118 3.82 5.87 -10.59
CA ILE A 118 3.56 6.63 -9.37
C ILE A 118 2.77 7.90 -9.67
N GLN A 119 3.18 8.63 -10.71
CA GLN A 119 2.50 9.83 -11.17
C GLN A 119 1.05 9.52 -11.58
N GLU A 120 0.86 8.52 -12.44
CA GLU A 120 -0.45 8.15 -12.96
C GLU A 120 -1.38 7.66 -11.86
N LEU A 121 -0.89 6.79 -10.97
CA LEU A 121 -1.64 6.34 -9.80
C LEU A 121 -2.04 7.55 -8.94
N SER A 122 -1.12 8.47 -8.66
CA SER A 122 -1.41 9.65 -7.83
C SER A 122 -2.49 10.53 -8.46
N GLU A 123 -2.47 10.71 -9.77
CA GLU A 123 -3.48 11.46 -10.52
C GLU A 123 -4.85 10.79 -10.44
N VAL A 124 -4.92 9.48 -10.71
CA VAL A 124 -6.16 8.69 -10.60
C VAL A 124 -6.72 8.77 -9.18
N LEU A 125 -5.89 8.56 -8.15
CA LEU A 125 -6.35 8.62 -6.76
C LEU A 125 -6.88 10.00 -6.38
N LYS A 126 -6.22 11.07 -6.84
CA LYS A 126 -6.65 12.45 -6.60
C LYS A 126 -8.00 12.76 -7.27
N GLN A 127 -8.21 12.27 -8.48
CA GLN A 127 -9.43 12.52 -9.25
C GLN A 127 -10.61 11.65 -8.77
N THR A 128 -10.36 10.38 -8.51
CA THR A 128 -11.41 9.39 -8.19
C THR A 128 -11.73 9.33 -6.70
N PHE A 129 -10.74 9.56 -5.82
CA PHE A 129 -10.90 9.42 -4.37
C PHE A 129 -10.38 10.64 -3.59
N PRO A 130 -10.83 11.87 -3.94
CA PRO A 130 -10.38 13.07 -3.24
C PRO A 130 -10.73 13.02 -1.76
N ASP A 131 -9.79 13.42 -0.90
CA ASP A 131 -9.97 13.53 0.56
C ASP A 131 -10.34 12.24 1.31
N THR A 132 -10.30 11.07 0.64
CA THR A 132 -10.65 9.78 1.23
C THR A 132 -9.56 9.18 2.12
N LEU A 133 -8.28 9.52 1.93
CA LEU A 133 -7.22 8.95 2.77
C LEU A 133 -7.40 9.40 4.23
N GLU A 134 -7.45 8.50 5.19
CA GLU A 134 -7.41 8.80 6.63
C GLU A 134 -5.96 8.85 7.13
N THR A 135 -5.23 7.75 6.92
CA THR A 135 -3.83 7.59 7.31
C THR A 135 -3.15 6.60 6.37
N CYS A 136 -1.88 6.84 6.04
CA CYS A 136 -1.04 5.93 5.28
C CYS A 136 0.19 5.56 6.12
N TYR A 137 0.23 4.33 6.61
CA TYR A 137 1.33 3.80 7.39
C TYR A 137 2.38 3.19 6.46
N ILE A 138 3.62 3.64 6.57
CA ILE A 138 4.75 3.14 5.78
C ILE A 138 5.61 2.24 6.66
N TYR A 139 5.75 0.98 6.25
CA TYR A 139 6.57 -0.04 6.90
C TYR A 139 7.85 -0.29 6.12
N ASN A 140 8.91 -0.70 6.83
CA ASN A 140 10.18 -1.10 6.23
C ASN A 140 10.75 -0.05 5.27
N ALA A 141 10.58 1.22 5.64
CA ALA A 141 11.10 2.34 4.89
C ALA A 141 12.64 2.24 4.83
N PRO A 142 13.25 2.19 3.63
CA PRO A 142 14.71 2.17 3.55
C PRO A 142 15.30 3.47 4.07
N PHE A 143 16.59 3.46 4.43
CA PHE A 143 17.30 4.67 4.91
C PHE A 143 17.23 5.87 3.93
N ILE A 144 17.04 5.60 2.64
CA ILE A 144 16.85 6.61 1.59
C ILE A 144 15.40 7.10 1.45
N PHE A 145 14.49 6.70 2.34
CA PHE A 145 13.06 7.03 2.24
C PHE A 145 12.80 8.52 2.14
N SER A 146 13.53 9.37 2.87
CA SER A 146 13.38 10.83 2.77
C SER A 146 13.57 11.34 1.33
N LYS A 147 14.52 10.77 0.59
CA LYS A 147 14.74 11.08 -0.83
C LYS A 147 13.59 10.55 -1.69
N LEU A 148 13.16 9.30 -1.47
CA LEU A 148 12.01 8.75 -2.20
C LEU A 148 10.74 9.58 -1.97
N PHE A 149 10.49 9.96 -0.72
CA PHE A 149 9.36 10.75 -0.30
C PHE A 149 9.36 12.13 -0.97
N SER A 150 10.54 12.77 -1.11
CA SER A 150 10.63 14.05 -1.83
C SER A 150 10.16 13.94 -3.29
N VAL A 151 10.49 12.85 -3.98
CA VAL A 151 10.06 12.62 -5.36
C VAL A 151 8.54 12.40 -5.44
N VAL A 152 8.00 11.55 -4.57
CA VAL A 152 6.57 11.24 -4.54
C VAL A 152 5.74 12.47 -4.11
N SER A 153 6.28 13.30 -3.23
CA SER A 153 5.59 14.48 -2.69
C SER A 153 5.22 15.53 -3.74
N VAL A 154 5.85 15.51 -4.92
CA VAL A 154 5.51 16.40 -6.03
C VAL A 154 4.09 16.13 -6.57
N PHE A 155 3.59 14.91 -6.39
CA PHE A 155 2.30 14.47 -6.91
C PHE A 155 1.16 14.51 -5.89
N ILE A 156 1.48 14.78 -4.62
CA ILE A 156 0.55 14.65 -3.51
C ILE A 156 0.41 16.01 -2.82
N ASP A 157 -0.82 16.40 -2.50
CA ASP A 157 -1.05 17.67 -1.79
C ASP A 157 -0.61 17.60 -0.31
N LYS A 158 -0.41 18.77 0.30
CA LYS A 158 0.10 18.88 1.68
C LYS A 158 -0.79 18.20 2.72
N LYS A 159 -2.12 18.20 2.54
CA LYS A 159 -3.09 17.59 3.47
C LYS A 159 -3.01 16.08 3.40
N THR A 160 -2.79 15.51 2.22
CA THR A 160 -2.56 14.06 2.06
C THR A 160 -1.18 13.67 2.58
N LEU A 161 -0.15 14.49 2.35
CA LEU A 161 1.20 14.25 2.88
C LEU A 161 1.24 14.20 4.42
N SER A 162 0.45 15.03 5.11
CA SER A 162 0.41 15.02 6.58
C SER A 162 -0.24 13.76 7.19
N LYS A 163 -0.87 12.92 6.37
CA LYS A 163 -1.49 11.65 6.77
C LYS A 163 -0.52 10.46 6.65
N ILE A 164 0.69 10.68 6.13
CA ILE A 164 1.71 9.64 5.97
C ILE A 164 2.50 9.51 7.26
N LYS A 165 2.55 8.28 7.81
CA LYS A 165 3.23 7.96 9.07
C LYS A 165 4.24 6.84 8.84
N LEU A 166 5.50 7.06 9.21
CA LEU A 166 6.51 6.01 9.23
C LEU A 166 6.35 5.13 10.47
N ILE A 167 6.31 3.82 10.27
CA ILE A 167 6.37 2.84 11.36
C ILE A 167 7.84 2.46 11.55
N GLN A 168 8.35 2.70 12.75
CA GLN A 168 9.68 2.25 13.17
C GLN A 168 9.57 0.82 13.70
N GLU A 169 10.42 -0.09 13.21
CA GLU A 169 10.60 -1.39 13.87
C GLU A 169 11.46 -1.15 15.13
N ASN A 170 10.91 -1.49 16.30
CA ASN A 170 11.64 -1.47 17.58
C ASN A 170 12.55 -2.70 17.70
#